data_AF-A0A1T4JR25-F1
#
_entry.id   AF-A0A1T4JR25-F1
#
_cell.length_a   1.000
_cell.length_b   1.000
_cell.length_c   1.000
_cell.angle_alpha   90.00
_cell.angle_beta   90.00
_cell.angle_gamma   90.00
#
_symmetry.space_group_name_H-M   'P 1'
#
loop_
_entity.id
_entity.type
_entity.pdbx_description
1 polymer ?
#
loop_
_entity_poly.entity_id
_entity_poly.type
_entity_poly.pdbx_seq_one_letter_code
_entity_poly.pdbx_strand_id
1 'polypeptide(L)' 'MRILVKNGKWIISFKDIKLESTVYYRDDIYNLEFPYKNKNVKIKTVNLDETLKYLEKLFDESASA' A
#
# COMPACT_ATOMS: atom_id res chain seq x y z
N MET A 1 3.76 1.32 10.85
CA MET A 1 3.59 1.86 9.48
C MET A 1 3.74 3.37 9.51
N ARG A 2 4.33 3.96 8.48
CA ARG A 2 4.36 5.42 8.28
C ARG A 2 3.96 5.76 6.85
N ILE A 3 3.08 6.75 6.69
CA ILE A 3 2.61 7.21 5.38
C ILE A 3 3.11 8.64 5.17
N LEU A 4 3.67 8.90 4.00
CA LEU A 4 4.07 10.24 3.55
C LEU A 4 3.44 10.52 2.19
N VAL A 5 2.79 11.67 2.03
CA VAL A 5 2.20 12.07 0.75
C VAL A 5 3.05 13.18 0.14
N LYS A 6 3.57 12.95 -1.08
CA LYS A 6 4.38 13.93 -1.82
C LYS A 6 4.05 13.88 -3.30
N ASN A 7 3.70 15.04 -3.89
CA ASN A 7 3.35 15.18 -5.30
C ASN A 7 2.29 14.16 -5.79
N GLY A 8 1.26 13.90 -4.98
CA GLY A 8 0.18 12.95 -5.29
C GLY A 8 0.57 11.46 -5.17
N LYS A 9 1.82 11.15 -4.81
CA LYS A 9 2.26 9.79 -4.49
C LYS A 9 2.30 9.57 -2.99
N TRP A 10 1.96 8.37 -2.57
CA TRP A 10 2.00 7.91 -1.19
C TRP A 10 3.24 7.03 -1.01
N ILE A 11 4.17 7.45 -0.16
CA ILE A 11 5.27 6.60 0.29
C ILE A 11 4.81 5.92 1.58
N ILE A 12 4.49 4.63 1.47
CA ILE A 12 4.02 3.81 2.57
C ILE A 12 5.20 2.98 3.05
N SER A 13 5.71 3.33 4.23
CA SER A 13 6.80 2.61 4.88
C SER A 13 6.24 1.62 5.87
N PHE A 14 6.44 0.34 5.57
CA PHE A 14 6.38 -0.75 6.53
C PHE A 14 7.80 -0.95 7.10
N LYS A 15 7.96 -1.90 8.02
CA LYS A 15 9.20 -2.06 8.81
C LYS A 15 10.46 -2.16 7.95
N ASP A 16 10.49 -3.10 7.01
CA ASP A 16 11.63 -3.36 6.14
C ASP A 16 11.40 -2.99 4.66
N ILE A 17 10.18 -2.53 4.32
CA ILE A 17 9.79 -2.24 2.94
C ILE A 17 9.12 -0.88 2.80
N LYS A 18 9.46 -0.17 1.72
CA LYS A 18 8.82 1.08 1.31
C LYS A 18 8.13 0.87 -0.03
N LEU A 19 6.84 1.18 -0.07
CA LEU A 19 6.05 1.17 -1.29
C LEU A 19 5.82 2.60 -1.75
N GLU A 20 6.22 2.90 -2.99
CA GLU A 20 5.75 4.09 -3.70
C GLU A 20 4.42 3.76 -4.37
N SER A 21 3.36 4.24 -3.76
CA SER A 21 1.99 3.91 -4.09
C SER A 21 1.24 5.07 -4.71
N THR A 22 0.44 4.79 -5.73
CA THR A 22 -0.59 5.70 -6.22
C THR A 22 -1.90 5.31 -5.56
N VAL A 23 -2.54 6.27 -4.89
CA VAL A 23 -3.86 6.08 -4.28
C VAL A 23 -4.83 7.05 -4.92
N TYR A 24 -5.95 6.54 -5.44
CA TYR A 24 -7.03 7.36 -5.96
C TYR A 24 -8.38 6.73 -5.64
N TYR A 25 -9.41 7.57 -5.59
CA TYR A 25 -10.78 7.17 -5.30
C TYR A 25 -11.63 7.35 -6.55
N ARG A 26 -12.38 6.30 -6.94
CA ARG A 26 -13.28 6.33 -8.09
C ARG A 26 -14.41 5.32 -7.88
N ASP A 27 -15.64 5.69 -8.24
CA ASP A 27 -16.82 4.82 -8.19
C ASP A 27 -17.01 4.18 -6.80
N ASP A 28 -16.91 5.01 -5.75
CA ASP A 28 -16.96 4.63 -4.34
C ASP A 28 -15.88 3.65 -3.85
N ILE A 29 -14.85 3.41 -4.67
CA ILE A 29 -13.78 2.45 -4.41
C ILE A 29 -12.41 3.14 -4.40
N TYR A 30 -11.62 2.89 -3.36
CA TYR A 30 -10.20 3.22 -3.35
C TYR A 30 -9.41 2.23 -4.21
N ASN A 31 -8.53 2.79 -5.02
CA ASN A 31 -7.59 2.05 -5.84
C ASN A 31 -6.19 2.38 -5.34
N LEU A 32 -5.43 1.34 -4.98
CA LEU A 32 -4.07 1.40 -4.52
C LEU A 32 -3.19 0.63 -5.51
N GLU A 33 -2.24 1.32 -6.14
CA GLU A 33 -1.33 0.73 -7.12
C GLU A 33 0.12 0.93 -6.69
N PHE A 34 0.94 -0.12 -6.73
CA PHE A 34 2.36 -0.05 -6.42
C PHE A 34 3.17 -1.20 -7.06
N PRO A 35 4.45 -0.97 -7.41
CA PRO A 35 5.32 -2.05 -7.85
C PRO A 35 5.78 -2.91 -6.67
N TYR A 36 5.76 -4.24 -6.84
CA TYR A 36 6.32 -5.20 -5.88
C TYR A 36 6.82 -6.46 -6.62
N LYS A 37 8.07 -6.87 -6.35
CA LYS A 37 8.72 -8.07 -6.95
C LYS A 37 8.50 -8.19 -8.47
N ASN A 38 8.84 -7.14 -9.22
CA ASN A 38 8.69 -7.03 -10.68
C ASN A 38 7.25 -7.12 -11.22
N LYS A 39 6.24 -6.99 -10.36
CA LYS A 39 4.83 -6.91 -10.76
C LYS A 39 4.25 -5.57 -10.31
N ASN A 40 3.33 -5.03 -11.11
CA ASN A 40 2.51 -3.92 -10.67
C ASN A 40 1.28 -4.47 -9.94
N VAL A 41 1.19 -4.24 -8.64
CA VAL A 41 0.09 -4.69 -7.80
C VAL A 41 -1.00 -3.62 -7.84
N LYS A 42 -2.25 -4.04 -8.03
CA LYS A 42 -3.43 -3.18 -8.00
C LYS A 42 -4.44 -3.75 -7.01
N ILE A 43 -4.81 -2.95 -6.01
CA ILE A 43 -5.75 -3.33 -4.97
C ILE A 43 -6.95 -2.38 -5.06
N LYS A 44 -8.14 -2.96 -5.17
CA LYS A 44 -9.41 -2.24 -5.07
C LYS A 44 -10.02 -2.52 -3.71
N THR A 45 -10.40 -1.47 -2.99
CA THR A 45 -10.94 -1.60 -1.64
C THR A 45 -11.94 -0.50 -1.32
N VAL A 46 -12.97 -0.83 -0.57
CA VAL A 46 -13.89 0.17 0.01
C VAL A 46 -13.34 0.75 1.32
N ASN A 47 -12.40 0.06 1.97
CA ASN A 47 -11.79 0.47 3.23
C ASN A 47 -10.26 0.47 3.12
N LEU A 48 -9.70 1.63 2.78
CA LEU A 48 -8.26 1.81 2.61
C LEU A 48 -7.49 1.54 3.91
N ASP A 49 -8.02 1.95 5.07
CA ASP A 49 -7.33 1.82 6.36
C ASP A 49 -7.13 0.34 6.75
N GLU A 50 -8.19 -0.46 6.61
CA GLU A 50 -8.13 -1.91 6.86
C GLU A 50 -7.17 -2.61 5.89
N THR A 51 -7.18 -2.19 4.62
CA THR A 51 -6.30 -2.73 3.59
C THR A 51 -4.83 -2.44 3.91
N LEU A 52 -4.51 -1.22 4.35
CA LEU A 52 -3.15 -0.84 4.74
C LEU A 52 -2.69 -1.58 5.99
N LYS A 53 -3.56 -1.81 6.97
CA LYS A 53 -3.27 -2.67 8.13
C LYS A 53 -3.01 -4.13 7.75
N TYR A 54 -3.77 -4.67 6.79
CA TYR A 54 -3.51 -6.01 6.28
C TYR A 54 -2.15 -6.10 5.60
N LEU A 55 -1.81 -5.13 4.75
CA LEU A 55 -0.50 -5.05 4.11
C LEU A 55 0.63 -4.93 5.14
N GLU A 56 0.44 -4.12 6.18
CA GLU A 56 1.42 -4.00 7.27
C GLU A 56 1.72 -5.36 7.91
N LYS A 57 0.68 -6.12 8.28
CA LYS A 57 0.85 -7.48 8.84
C LYS A 57 1.55 -8.41 7.86
N LEU A 58 1.13 -8.41 6.59
CA LEU A 58 1.71 -9.28 5.57
C LEU A 58 3.20 -9.02 5.37
N PHE A 59 3.63 -7.75 5.39
CA PHE A 59 5.04 -7.40 5.26
C PHE A 59 5.84 -7.59 6.54
N ASP A 60 5.23 -7.51 7.71
CA ASP A 60 5.89 -7.81 9.00
C ASP A 60 6.10 -9.33 9.18
N GLU A 61 5.11 -10.15 8.83
CA GLU A 61 5.19 -11.61 8.88
C GLU A 61 6.18 -12.16 7.84
N SER A 62 6.18 -11.61 6.62
CA SER A 62 7.08 -12.07 5.55
C SER A 62 8.57 -11.73 5.81
N ALA A 63 8.89 -10.88 6.79
CA ALA A 63 10.26 -10.58 7.21
C ALA A 63 10.82 -11.60 8.23
N SER A 64 9.97 -12.51 8.74
CA SER A 64 10.32 -13.47 9.79
C SER A 64 10.49 -14.92 9.28
N ALA A 65 10.56 -15.13 7.95
CA ALA A 65 10.67 -16.44 7.30
C ALA A 65 11.98 -16.60 6.51
#